data_AF-A0A5N5TGP4-F1
#
_entry.id   AF-A0A5N5TGP4-F1
#
_cell.length_a   1.000
_cell.length_b   1.000
_cell.length_c   1.000
_cell.angle_alpha   90.00
_cell.angle_beta   90.00
_cell.angle_gamma   90.00
#
_symmetry.space_group_name_H-M   'P 1'
#
loop_
_entity.id
_entity.type
_entity.pdbx_description
1 polymer ?
#
loop_
_entity_poly.entity_id
_entity_poly.type
_entity_poly.pdbx_seq_one_letter_code
_entity_poly.pdbx_strand_id
1 'polypeptide(L)'
;MTQDGGEGHVGTVRNFESPEEVVVVWDNGTAANYRCSGAYDLRVLDSAPTGVKHDGSMCDTCRQQPIFGIRWKCAECANYDLCSVCYQCDKHHLRHRFYRIATTGCERVLLEPRRKSKKIGIRGIFPGARVVRGVDWQWEDQDGGNGRRGKVSEIQDWSSASPRSAAYVIWDNGAKNLYRVGFEGMADLKVVNDAKGGSVYRDHLPLLGEQNPGRSGPHGLAIGDQEIF
;
A
#
# COMPACT_ATOMS: atom_id res chain seq x y z
N MET A 1 -22.62 -5.47 4.14
CA MET A 1 -21.17 -5.26 4.31
C MET A 1 -20.81 -4.01 3.52
N THR A 2 -20.00 -3.11 4.08
CA THR A 2 -19.47 -1.97 3.32
C THR A 2 -18.54 -2.50 2.21
N GLN A 3 -18.38 -1.78 1.11
CA GLN A 3 -17.67 -2.28 -0.08
C GLN A 3 -16.18 -2.62 0.20
N ASP A 4 -15.55 -1.94 1.16
CA ASP A 4 -14.19 -2.18 1.67
C ASP A 4 -14.07 -3.22 2.79
N GLY A 5 -15.14 -3.49 3.53
CA GLY A 5 -15.08 -4.20 4.81
C GLY A 5 -14.90 -3.29 6.04
N GLY A 6 -14.74 -1.98 5.85
CA GLY A 6 -14.71 -0.92 6.87
C GLY A 6 -13.39 -0.15 6.94
N GLU A 7 -13.36 0.93 7.74
CA GLU A 7 -12.18 1.81 7.89
C GLU A 7 -10.88 1.02 8.14
N GLY A 8 -9.85 1.30 7.34
CA GLY A 8 -8.53 0.68 7.43
C GLY A 8 -8.39 -0.66 6.70
N HIS A 9 -9.42 -1.14 6.00
CA HIS A 9 -9.24 -2.27 5.07
C HIS A 9 -8.46 -1.85 3.84
N VAL A 10 -7.60 -2.74 3.38
CA VAL A 10 -6.67 -2.48 2.27
C VAL A 10 -7.23 -3.01 0.96
N GLY A 11 -6.98 -2.26 -0.11
CA GLY A 11 -7.24 -2.68 -1.49
C GLY A 11 -6.07 -2.34 -2.40
N THR A 12 -6.10 -2.90 -3.60
CA THR A 12 -5.09 -2.70 -4.64
C THR A 12 -5.70 -1.95 -5.82
N VAL A 13 -5.03 -0.88 -6.28
CA VAL A 13 -5.36 -0.20 -7.55
C VAL A 13 -5.08 -1.14 -8.71
N ARG A 14 -6.15 -1.56 -9.40
CA ARG A 14 -6.08 -2.49 -10.54
C ARG A 14 -5.82 -1.77 -11.85
N ASN A 15 -6.62 -0.76 -12.15
CA ASN A 15 -6.55 0.02 -13.37
C ASN A 15 -7.27 1.36 -13.20
N PHE A 16 -7.05 2.26 -14.16
CA PHE A 16 -7.76 3.53 -14.27
C PHE A 16 -8.71 3.44 -15.47
N GLU A 17 -10.00 3.68 -15.25
CA GLU A 17 -10.98 3.79 -16.35
C GLU A 17 -10.86 5.16 -17.02
N SER A 18 -10.49 6.18 -16.24
CA SER A 18 -10.21 7.53 -16.71
C SER A 18 -9.25 8.25 -15.75
N PRO A 19 -8.79 9.48 -16.06
CA PRO A 19 -8.05 10.30 -15.10
C PRO A 19 -8.83 10.67 -13.82
N GLU A 20 -10.14 10.44 -13.79
CA GLU A 20 -11.03 10.81 -12.68
C GLU A 20 -11.60 9.60 -11.93
N GLU A 21 -11.41 8.39 -12.48
CA GLU A 21 -12.02 7.15 -11.99
C GLU A 21 -11.01 5.99 -11.97
N VAL A 22 -10.90 5.35 -10.81
CA VAL A 22 -9.98 4.25 -10.54
C VAL A 22 -10.72 3.00 -10.08
N VAL A 23 -10.26 1.83 -10.52
CA VAL A 23 -10.77 0.53 -10.08
C VAL A 23 -9.87 -0.02 -8.99
N VAL A 24 -10.47 -0.35 -7.85
CA VAL A 24 -9.77 -1.01 -6.73
C VAL A 24 -10.34 -2.40 -6.53
N VAL A 25 -9.46 -3.38 -6.38
CA VAL A 25 -9.79 -4.71 -5.85
C VAL A 25 -9.43 -4.72 -4.37
N TRP A 26 -10.44 -4.70 -3.51
CA TRP A 26 -10.27 -4.84 -2.07
C TRP A 26 -9.78 -6.24 -1.73
N ASP A 27 -9.01 -6.37 -0.65
CA ASP A 27 -8.48 -7.66 -0.20
C ASP A 27 -9.60 -8.69 0.08
N ASN A 28 -10.80 -8.23 0.42
CA ASN A 28 -11.99 -9.06 0.60
C ASN A 28 -12.58 -9.62 -0.72
N GLY A 29 -12.00 -9.25 -1.87
CA GLY A 29 -12.38 -9.66 -3.21
C GLY A 29 -13.43 -8.79 -3.90
N THR A 30 -13.92 -7.73 -3.26
CA THR A 30 -14.82 -6.76 -3.88
C THR A 30 -14.04 -5.88 -4.84
N ALA A 31 -14.47 -5.79 -6.10
CA ALA A 31 -13.97 -4.82 -7.06
C ALA A 31 -14.98 -3.69 -7.23
N ALA A 32 -14.51 -2.44 -7.20
CA ALA A 32 -15.37 -1.27 -7.33
C ALA A 32 -14.59 -0.06 -7.88
N ASN A 33 -15.34 0.90 -8.42
CA ASN A 33 -14.80 2.13 -8.98
C ASN A 33 -14.90 3.28 -7.95
N TYR A 34 -13.91 4.15 -7.94
CA TYR A 34 -13.78 5.26 -7.00
C TYR A 34 -13.30 6.54 -7.69
N ARG A 35 -13.63 7.68 -7.10
CA ARG A 35 -13.24 9.00 -7.62
C ARG A 35 -11.83 9.34 -7.17
N CYS A 36 -11.01 9.79 -8.12
CA CYS A 36 -9.65 10.27 -7.88
C CYS A 36 -9.40 11.67 -8.46
N SER A 37 -10.45 12.44 -8.74
CA SER A 37 -10.37 13.82 -9.21
C SER A 37 -11.58 14.63 -8.74
N GLY A 38 -11.34 15.86 -8.26
CA GLY A 38 -12.36 16.75 -7.70
C GLY A 38 -12.90 16.32 -6.33
N ALA A 39 -13.32 15.06 -6.21
CA ALA A 39 -13.55 14.35 -4.98
C ALA A 39 -12.60 13.16 -4.89
N TYR A 40 -12.15 12.86 -3.67
CA TYR A 40 -11.15 11.82 -3.40
C TYR A 40 -11.73 10.82 -2.41
N ASP A 41 -11.93 9.59 -2.88
CA ASP A 41 -12.50 8.52 -2.04
C ASP A 41 -11.41 7.70 -1.33
N LEU A 42 -10.15 7.78 -1.77
CA LEU A 42 -9.07 6.87 -1.38
C LEU A 42 -7.80 7.59 -0.91
N ARG A 43 -7.03 6.90 -0.07
CA ARG A 43 -5.71 7.32 0.43
C ARG A 43 -4.66 6.24 0.16
N VAL A 44 -3.52 6.69 -0.36
CA VAL A 44 -2.39 5.82 -0.68
C VAL A 44 -1.70 5.37 0.61
N LEU A 45 -1.89 4.11 0.95
CA LEU A 45 -1.24 3.45 2.08
C LEU A 45 0.23 3.15 1.77
N ASP A 46 0.50 2.53 0.61
CA ASP A 46 1.84 2.21 0.15
C ASP A 46 1.92 2.17 -1.38
N SER A 47 2.78 3.01 -1.95
CA SER A 47 3.05 3.07 -3.38
C SER A 47 4.31 2.31 -3.80
N ALA A 48 5.03 1.66 -2.87
CA ALA A 48 6.20 0.87 -3.22
C ALA A 48 5.92 -0.29 -4.20
N PRO A 49 4.76 -0.98 -4.18
CA PRO A 49 4.46 -2.02 -5.16
C PRO A 49 4.47 -1.54 -6.61
N THR A 50 4.30 -0.25 -6.86
CA THR A 50 4.37 0.34 -8.22
C THR A 50 5.80 0.54 -8.72
N GLY A 51 6.78 0.38 -7.83
CA GLY A 51 8.20 0.62 -8.11
C GLY A 51 8.63 2.09 -8.08
N VAL A 52 7.72 3.02 -7.76
CA VAL A 52 8.07 4.42 -7.49
C VAL A 52 9.13 4.47 -6.38
N LYS A 53 10.16 5.29 -6.61
CA LYS A 53 11.30 5.42 -5.69
C LYS A 53 11.94 6.80 -5.76
N HIS A 54 12.72 7.10 -4.75
CA HIS A 54 13.50 8.32 -4.63
C HIS A 54 15.00 8.01 -4.68
N ASP A 55 15.59 8.07 -5.87
CA ASP A 55 17.02 7.85 -6.06
C ASP A 55 17.86 8.85 -5.25
N GLY A 56 19.00 8.39 -4.72
CA GLY A 56 19.86 9.18 -3.84
C GLY A 56 19.32 9.41 -2.42
N SER A 57 18.18 8.81 -2.06
CA SER A 57 17.67 8.82 -0.68
C SER A 57 17.93 7.49 0.04
N MET A 58 18.04 7.54 1.37
CA MET A 58 18.17 6.37 2.23
C MET A 58 17.28 6.56 3.45
N CYS A 59 16.58 5.50 3.87
CA CYS A 59 15.90 5.51 5.17
C CYS A 59 16.94 5.42 6.29
N ASP A 60 17.04 6.43 7.15
CA ASP A 60 18.04 6.49 8.21
C ASP A 60 17.84 5.46 9.32
N THR A 61 16.66 4.82 9.37
CA THR A 61 16.38 3.76 10.34
C THR A 61 16.68 2.36 9.79
N CYS A 62 16.02 1.95 8.69
CA CYS A 62 16.16 0.59 8.15
C CYS A 62 17.21 0.46 7.04
N ARG A 63 17.86 1.56 6.65
CA ARG A 63 18.87 1.62 5.58
C ARG A 63 18.37 1.22 4.19
N GLN A 64 17.06 1.17 3.97
CA GLN A 64 16.50 0.99 2.62
C GLN A 64 17.02 2.10 1.70
N GLN A 65 17.62 1.71 0.57
CA GLN A 65 18.20 2.61 -0.41
C GLN A 65 18.02 2.02 -1.84
N PRO A 66 17.37 2.74 -2.77
CA PRO A 66 16.63 3.99 -2.55
C PRO A 66 15.37 3.76 -1.68
N ILE A 67 14.78 4.83 -1.14
CA ILE A 67 13.45 4.73 -0.52
C ILE A 67 12.42 4.46 -1.62
N PHE A 68 11.70 3.34 -1.50
CA PHE A 68 10.57 2.99 -2.37
C PHE A 68 9.24 3.47 -1.76
N GLY A 69 8.34 3.92 -2.63
CA GLY A 69 7.08 4.56 -2.27
C GLY A 69 7.28 5.96 -1.69
N ILE A 70 6.40 6.35 -0.77
CA ILE A 70 6.40 7.68 -0.15
C ILE A 70 7.68 7.90 0.69
N ARG A 71 8.38 9.02 0.44
CA ARG A 71 9.49 9.50 1.26
C ARG A 71 9.01 10.46 2.34
N TRP A 72 9.45 10.20 3.58
CA TRP A 72 9.12 11.00 4.76
C TRP A 72 10.36 11.71 5.27
N LYS A 73 10.52 12.98 4.92
CA LYS A 73 11.69 13.78 5.29
C LYS A 73 11.44 14.55 6.59
N CYS A 74 12.27 14.38 7.61
CA CYS A 74 12.16 15.18 8.83
C CYS A 74 12.39 16.67 8.50
N ALA A 75 11.50 17.55 8.98
CA ALA A 75 11.59 18.98 8.77
C ALA A 75 12.54 19.68 9.76
N GLU A 76 12.87 19.00 10.85
CA GLU A 76 13.63 19.56 11.99
C GLU A 76 15.08 19.05 12.05
N CYS A 77 15.37 17.93 11.38
CA CYS A 77 16.71 17.36 11.33
C CYS A 77 17.36 17.55 9.95
N ALA A 78 18.65 17.88 9.94
CA ALA A 78 19.44 17.93 8.72
C ALA A 78 19.55 16.52 8.11
N ASN A 79 19.17 16.41 6.83
CA ASN A 79 19.30 15.19 6.02
C ASN A 79 18.78 13.90 6.67
N TYR A 80 17.61 13.95 7.34
CA TYR A 80 16.99 12.77 7.93
C TYR A 80 15.71 12.37 7.20
N ASP A 81 15.63 11.12 6.77
CA ASP A 81 14.61 10.57 5.89
C ASP A 81 14.16 9.17 6.37
N LEU A 82 12.86 8.89 6.25
CA LEU A 82 12.26 7.60 6.56
C LEU A 82 11.46 7.07 5.36
N CYS A 83 11.43 5.74 5.21
CA CYS A 83 10.44 5.06 4.37
C CYS A 83 9.08 4.94 5.10
N SER A 84 8.01 4.61 4.36
CA SER A 84 6.66 4.42 4.92
C SER A 84 6.63 3.46 6.09
N VAL A 85 7.28 2.30 5.99
CA VAL A 85 7.31 1.31 7.09
C VAL A 85 7.88 1.93 8.37
N CYS A 86 9.02 2.61 8.30
CA CYS A 86 9.63 3.23 9.48
C CYS A 86 8.83 4.42 10.01
N TYR A 87 8.24 5.21 9.11
CA TYR A 87 7.41 6.35 9.49
C TYR A 87 6.16 5.91 10.26
N GLN A 88 5.47 4.88 9.75
CA GLN A 88 4.27 4.33 10.38
C GLN A 88 4.59 3.50 11.63
N CYS A 89 5.78 2.89 11.73
CA CYS A 89 6.25 2.16 12.92
C CYS A 89 6.92 3.05 13.98
N ASP A 90 6.58 4.34 14.03
CA ASP A 90 7.01 5.28 15.08
C ASP A 90 8.52 5.41 15.26
N LYS A 91 9.29 5.19 14.18
CA LYS A 91 10.73 5.43 14.19
C LYS A 91 11.00 6.93 14.14
N HIS A 92 12.11 7.35 14.73
CA HIS A 92 12.46 8.77 14.95
C HIS A 92 11.51 9.51 15.92
N HIS A 93 11.86 10.73 16.32
CA HIS A 93 11.08 11.52 17.27
C HIS A 93 9.67 11.82 16.75
N LEU A 94 8.64 11.42 17.52
CA LEU A 94 7.24 11.64 17.18
C LEU A 94 6.80 13.11 17.31
N ARG A 95 7.61 13.94 17.97
CA ARG A 95 7.40 15.38 18.08
C ARG A 95 7.87 16.14 16.84
N HIS A 96 8.78 15.55 16.07
CA HIS A 96 9.28 16.21 14.87
C HIS A 96 8.22 16.16 13.76
N ARG A 97 8.06 17.28 13.06
CA ARG A 97 7.27 17.37 11.84
C ARG A 97 8.03 16.74 10.68
N PHE A 98 7.26 16.22 9.73
CA PHE A 98 7.81 15.61 8.53
C PHE A 98 7.19 16.26 7.30
N TYR A 99 8.00 16.37 6.25
CA TYR A 99 7.54 16.56 4.90
C TYR A 99 7.19 15.20 4.29
N ARG A 100 5.99 15.10 3.73
CA ARG A 100 5.59 14.03 2.82
C ARG A 100 6.01 14.37 1.41
N ILE A 101 6.71 13.45 0.75
CA ILE A 101 7.09 13.55 -0.66
C ILE A 101 6.58 12.26 -1.32
N ALA A 102 5.42 12.34 -1.99
CA ALA A 102 4.73 11.15 -2.49
C ALA A 102 5.43 10.52 -3.69
N THR A 103 5.92 11.35 -4.62
CA THR A 103 6.68 10.92 -5.80
C THR A 103 7.78 11.93 -6.11
N THR A 104 8.77 11.53 -6.92
CA THR A 104 9.88 12.41 -7.31
C THR A 104 9.38 13.57 -8.15
N GLY A 105 9.75 14.80 -7.79
CA GLY A 105 9.33 16.02 -8.48
C GLY A 105 8.00 16.62 -8.00
N CYS A 106 7.29 15.98 -7.06
CA CYS A 106 6.16 16.57 -6.36
C CYS A 106 6.61 17.54 -5.26
N GLU A 107 5.75 18.52 -4.96
CA GLU A 107 5.97 19.42 -3.84
C GLU A 107 5.91 18.66 -2.51
N ARG A 108 6.77 19.04 -1.58
CA ARG A 108 6.80 18.50 -0.24
C ARG A 108 5.65 19.09 0.60
N VAL A 109 4.85 18.24 1.24
CA VAL A 109 3.74 18.67 2.10
C VAL A 109 4.16 18.56 3.56
N LEU A 110 4.16 19.68 4.29
CA LEU A 110 4.54 19.68 5.71
C LEU A 110 3.38 19.20 6.59
N LEU A 111 3.63 18.16 7.38
CA LEU A 111 2.63 17.49 8.20
C LEU A 111 2.65 17.93 9.66
N GLU A 112 1.57 17.62 10.37
CA GLU A 112 1.51 17.71 11.82
C GLU A 112 2.41 16.65 12.49
N PRO A 113 2.91 16.90 13.72
CA PRO A 113 3.69 15.92 14.46
C PRO A 113 2.89 14.63 14.73
N ARG A 114 3.49 13.48 14.42
CA ARG A 114 2.92 12.15 14.66
C ARG A 114 2.37 11.96 16.08
N ARG A 115 3.02 12.53 17.10
CA ARG A 115 2.56 12.45 18.50
C ARG A 115 1.14 12.98 18.73
N LYS A 116 0.68 13.94 17.91
CA LYS A 116 -0.66 14.55 18.03
C LYS A 116 -1.67 13.96 17.04
N SER A 117 -1.23 13.08 16.15
CA SER A 117 -2.03 12.60 15.04
C SER A 117 -2.68 11.26 15.37
N LYS A 118 -3.89 11.03 14.85
CA LYS A 118 -4.62 9.77 15.04
C LYS A 118 -3.97 8.66 14.23
N LYS A 119 -3.81 7.50 14.86
CA LYS A 119 -3.48 6.24 14.21
C LYS A 119 -4.72 5.36 14.08
N ILE A 120 -4.85 4.69 12.94
CA ILE A 120 -5.85 3.63 12.74
C ILE A 120 -5.15 2.31 12.46
N GLY A 121 -5.79 1.21 12.83
CA GLY A 121 -5.30 -0.12 12.47
C GLY A 121 -5.63 -0.43 11.01
N ILE A 122 -4.71 -1.07 10.30
CA ILE A 122 -4.96 -1.55 8.93
C ILE A 122 -5.20 -3.07 8.92
N ARG A 123 -6.03 -3.54 7.99
CA ARG A 123 -6.46 -4.95 7.92
C ARG A 123 -6.56 -5.42 6.47
N GLY A 124 -6.25 -6.69 6.22
CA GLY A 124 -6.21 -7.23 4.86
C GLY A 124 -5.36 -8.49 4.75
N ILE A 125 -4.70 -8.65 3.59
CA ILE A 125 -3.73 -9.69 3.29
C ILE A 125 -2.40 -9.32 3.98
N PHE A 126 -2.29 -9.70 5.24
CA PHE A 126 -1.09 -9.55 6.07
C PHE A 126 -0.70 -10.90 6.69
N PRO A 127 0.51 -11.05 7.29
CA PRO A 127 0.91 -12.28 7.95
C PRO A 127 -0.15 -12.75 8.97
N GLY A 128 -0.61 -13.98 8.80
CA GLY A 128 -1.69 -14.56 9.59
C GLY A 128 -3.06 -14.57 8.89
N ALA A 129 -3.26 -13.81 7.81
CA ALA A 129 -4.52 -13.80 7.07
C ALA A 129 -4.82 -15.18 6.47
N ARG A 130 -6.11 -15.52 6.42
CA ARG A 130 -6.60 -16.71 5.73
C ARG A 130 -7.14 -16.31 4.37
N VAL A 131 -6.64 -16.97 3.33
CA VAL A 131 -6.89 -16.58 1.94
C VAL A 131 -7.37 -17.75 1.10
N VAL A 132 -8.03 -17.43 0.00
CA VAL A 132 -8.32 -18.30 -1.15
C VAL A 132 -7.75 -17.64 -2.41
N ARG A 133 -7.75 -18.34 -3.54
CA ARG A 133 -7.43 -17.72 -4.83
C ARG A 133 -8.31 -16.49 -5.13
N GLY A 134 -7.68 -15.45 -5.65
CA GLY A 134 -8.27 -14.17 -6.03
C GLY A 134 -8.70 -14.11 -7.49
N VAL A 135 -9.02 -12.90 -7.96
CA VAL A 135 -9.59 -12.67 -9.30
C VAL A 135 -8.56 -12.86 -10.42
N ASP A 136 -7.27 -12.63 -10.15
CA ASP A 136 -6.20 -12.74 -11.15
C ASP A 136 -5.41 -14.06 -11.07
N TRP A 137 -5.96 -15.05 -10.35
CA TRP A 137 -5.30 -16.33 -10.17
C TRP A 137 -5.04 -17.03 -11.51
N GLN A 138 -3.77 -17.38 -11.73
CA GLN A 138 -3.28 -18.05 -12.94
C GLN A 138 -2.33 -19.21 -12.61
N TRP A 139 -2.43 -19.77 -11.40
CA TRP A 139 -1.43 -20.69 -10.84
C TRP A 139 -1.94 -22.12 -10.71
N GLU A 140 -2.77 -22.56 -11.66
CA GLU A 140 -3.39 -23.89 -11.69
C GLU A 140 -4.03 -24.25 -10.34
N ASP A 141 -3.93 -25.51 -9.91
CA ASP A 141 -4.42 -25.96 -8.60
C ASP A 141 -3.30 -26.09 -7.56
N GLN A 142 -2.35 -25.15 -7.56
CA GLN A 142 -1.32 -25.09 -6.50
C GLN A 142 -1.92 -24.94 -5.10
N ASP A 143 -3.08 -24.32 -4.98
CA ASP A 143 -3.89 -24.22 -3.76
C ASP A 143 -4.70 -25.50 -3.43
N GLY A 144 -4.70 -26.49 -4.33
CA GLY A 144 -5.50 -27.71 -4.23
C GLY A 144 -6.93 -27.59 -4.78
N GLY A 145 -7.21 -26.56 -5.58
CA GLY A 145 -8.49 -26.32 -6.22
C GLY A 145 -9.23 -25.09 -5.70
N ASN A 146 -10.13 -24.55 -6.51
CA ASN A 146 -10.83 -23.31 -6.19
C ASN A 146 -11.59 -23.41 -4.83
N GLY A 147 -11.43 -22.38 -3.99
CA GLY A 147 -12.02 -22.31 -2.66
C GLY A 147 -11.21 -23.00 -1.56
N ARG A 148 -10.11 -23.69 -1.88
CA ARG A 148 -9.16 -24.16 -0.86
C ARG A 148 -8.44 -22.99 -0.21
N ARG A 149 -8.14 -23.16 1.08
CA ARG A 149 -7.64 -22.09 1.94
C ARG A 149 -6.16 -22.24 2.20
N GLY A 150 -5.52 -21.09 2.38
CA GLY A 150 -4.13 -20.98 2.82
C GLY A 150 -3.98 -19.92 3.89
N LYS A 151 -2.80 -19.89 4.51
CA LYS A 151 -2.39 -18.87 5.47
C LYS A 151 -1.24 -18.07 4.86
N VAL A 152 -1.38 -16.75 4.85
CA VAL A 152 -0.28 -15.84 4.53
C VAL A 152 0.76 -15.94 5.64
N SER A 153 1.98 -16.32 5.30
CA SER A 153 3.09 -16.35 6.27
C SER A 153 3.86 -15.04 6.31
N GLU A 154 4.04 -14.41 5.15
CA GLU A 154 4.88 -13.21 5.00
C GLU A 154 4.45 -12.37 3.80
N ILE A 155 4.66 -11.06 3.89
CA ILE A 155 4.61 -10.14 2.74
C ILE A 155 6.03 -9.94 2.23
N GLN A 156 6.23 -10.21 0.96
CA GLN A 156 7.52 -10.19 0.30
C GLN A 156 7.49 -9.31 -0.94
N ASP A 157 8.65 -9.10 -1.53
CA ASP A 157 8.82 -8.37 -2.77
C ASP A 157 8.59 -9.36 -3.94
N TRP A 158 7.71 -9.04 -4.89
CA TRP A 158 7.60 -9.85 -6.11
C TRP A 158 8.89 -9.75 -6.95
N SER A 159 9.46 -8.55 -6.98
CA SER A 159 10.78 -8.28 -7.55
C SER A 159 11.48 -7.18 -6.77
N SER A 160 12.80 -7.06 -6.92
CA SER A 160 13.57 -5.98 -6.30
C SER A 160 13.14 -4.57 -6.75
N ALA A 161 12.45 -4.47 -7.89
CA ALA A 161 11.88 -3.22 -8.40
C ALA A 161 10.47 -2.94 -7.89
N SER A 162 9.80 -3.90 -7.26
CA SER A 162 8.44 -3.76 -6.73
C SER A 162 8.37 -4.40 -5.33
N PRO A 163 8.77 -3.65 -4.29
CA PRO A 163 8.73 -4.16 -2.93
C PRO A 163 7.31 -4.30 -2.37
N ARG A 164 7.12 -5.23 -1.44
CA ARG A 164 5.87 -5.47 -0.69
C ARG A 164 4.64 -5.70 -1.58
N SER A 165 4.87 -6.35 -2.72
CA SER A 165 3.87 -6.57 -3.78
C SER A 165 3.45 -8.03 -3.94
N ALA A 166 3.88 -8.88 -3.00
CA ALA A 166 3.61 -10.31 -2.99
C ALA A 166 3.36 -10.86 -1.59
N ALA A 167 2.65 -11.97 -1.51
CA ALA A 167 2.41 -12.70 -0.28
C ALA A 167 2.83 -14.17 -0.43
N TYR A 168 3.66 -14.64 0.51
CA TYR A 168 4.01 -16.06 0.60
C TYR A 168 2.91 -16.79 1.38
N VAL A 169 2.33 -17.81 0.77
CA VAL A 169 1.18 -18.55 1.31
C VAL A 169 1.55 -20.00 1.56
N ILE A 170 1.14 -20.50 2.72
CA ILE A 170 1.15 -21.92 3.06
C ILE A 170 -0.30 -22.41 2.95
N TRP A 171 -0.59 -23.20 1.93
CA TRP A 171 -1.91 -23.80 1.70
C TRP A 171 -2.18 -24.94 2.69
N ASP A 172 -3.45 -25.18 2.99
CA ASP A 172 -3.85 -26.21 3.97
C ASP A 172 -3.50 -27.64 3.51
N ASN A 173 -3.33 -27.85 2.20
CA ASN A 173 -2.85 -29.12 1.63
C ASN A 173 -1.32 -29.29 1.76
N GLY A 174 -0.61 -28.32 2.35
CA GLY A 174 0.84 -28.33 2.54
C GLY A 174 1.64 -27.67 1.41
N ALA A 175 1.03 -27.35 0.28
CA ALA A 175 1.67 -26.62 -0.81
C ALA A 175 2.03 -25.19 -0.37
N LYS A 176 3.06 -24.62 -0.99
CA LYS A 176 3.56 -23.29 -0.64
C LYS A 176 4.02 -22.57 -1.89
N ASN A 177 3.69 -21.31 -2.03
CA ASN A 177 4.24 -20.47 -3.08
C ASN A 177 4.08 -18.98 -2.77
N LEU A 178 4.66 -18.15 -3.65
CA LEU A 178 4.54 -16.70 -3.65
C LEU A 178 3.48 -16.26 -4.67
N TYR A 179 2.60 -15.33 -4.29
CA TYR A 179 1.49 -14.85 -5.12
C TYR A 179 1.43 -13.32 -5.15
N ARG A 180 0.92 -12.73 -6.23
CA ARG A 180 0.87 -11.27 -6.41
C ARG A 180 -0.22 -10.65 -5.54
N VAL A 181 0.15 -9.57 -4.85
CA VAL A 181 -0.74 -8.71 -4.07
C VAL A 181 -0.27 -7.27 -4.29
N GLY A 182 -0.72 -6.68 -5.39
CA GLY A 182 -0.32 -5.33 -5.82
C GLY A 182 0.70 -5.28 -6.95
N PHE A 183 1.50 -6.35 -7.18
CA PHE A 183 2.41 -6.38 -8.33
C PHE A 183 1.62 -6.24 -9.64
N GLU A 184 1.91 -5.20 -10.42
CA GLU A 184 1.17 -4.85 -11.65
C GLU A 184 -0.36 -4.71 -11.43
N GLY A 185 -0.80 -4.36 -10.22
CA GLY A 185 -2.21 -4.23 -9.88
C GLY A 185 -2.96 -5.56 -9.76
N MET A 186 -2.23 -6.68 -9.69
CA MET A 186 -2.80 -8.02 -9.65
C MET A 186 -3.18 -8.43 -8.23
N ALA A 187 -4.34 -9.06 -8.11
CA ALA A 187 -4.91 -9.61 -6.89
C ALA A 187 -5.09 -11.14 -7.03
N ASP A 188 -3.99 -11.88 -6.86
CA ASP A 188 -3.98 -13.34 -6.93
C ASP A 188 -4.64 -13.98 -5.70
N LEU A 189 -4.85 -13.22 -4.63
CA LEU A 189 -5.39 -13.71 -3.35
C LEU A 189 -6.61 -12.90 -2.93
N LYS A 190 -7.50 -13.54 -2.18
CA LYS A 190 -8.67 -12.95 -1.55
C LYS A 190 -8.76 -13.40 -0.10
N VAL A 191 -9.00 -12.50 0.85
CA VAL A 191 -9.17 -12.85 2.25
C VAL A 191 -10.50 -13.54 2.52
N VAL A 192 -10.45 -14.56 3.37
CA VAL A 192 -11.60 -15.16 4.06
C VAL A 192 -11.63 -14.69 5.52
N ASN A 193 -10.45 -14.56 6.13
CA ASN A 193 -10.26 -13.92 7.42
C ASN A 193 -9.06 -12.99 7.29
N ASP A 194 -9.30 -11.69 7.35
CA ASP A 194 -8.24 -10.69 7.31
C ASP A 194 -7.34 -10.75 8.56
N ALA A 195 -6.12 -10.22 8.42
CA ALA A 195 -5.20 -10.03 9.53
C ALA A 195 -4.85 -8.55 9.69
N LYS A 196 -4.35 -8.19 10.88
CA LYS A 196 -3.87 -6.83 11.16
C LYS A 196 -2.51 -6.61 10.48
N GLY A 197 -2.37 -5.52 9.73
CA GLY A 197 -1.12 -5.10 9.08
C GLY A 197 -0.32 -4.05 9.84
N GLY A 198 -0.72 -3.72 11.07
CA GLY A 198 -0.12 -2.64 11.85
C GLY A 198 -1.05 -1.44 11.97
N SER A 199 -0.50 -0.24 12.01
CA SER A 199 -1.29 0.99 12.15
C SER A 199 -0.64 2.15 11.42
N VAL A 200 -1.46 3.06 10.90
CA VAL A 200 -1.00 4.20 10.10
C VAL A 200 -1.62 5.52 10.56
N TYR A 201 -0.87 6.60 10.35
CA TYR A 201 -1.35 7.97 10.47
C TYR A 201 -2.20 8.32 9.24
N ARG A 202 -3.48 7.94 9.25
CA ARG A 202 -4.41 8.07 8.11
C ARG A 202 -4.36 9.45 7.45
N ASP A 203 -4.47 10.50 8.25
CA ASP A 203 -4.54 11.87 7.73
C ASP A 203 -3.18 12.38 7.21
N HIS A 204 -2.10 11.62 7.41
CA HIS A 204 -0.79 11.91 6.83
C HIS A 204 -0.59 11.25 5.47
N LEU A 205 -1.42 10.26 5.10
CA LEU A 205 -1.38 9.63 3.79
C LEU A 205 -1.87 10.59 2.70
N PRO A 206 -1.27 10.58 1.49
CA PRO A 206 -1.76 11.38 0.38
C PRO A 206 -3.08 10.82 -0.12
N LEU A 207 -3.94 11.71 -0.63
CA LEU A 207 -5.15 11.30 -1.34
C LEU A 207 -4.75 10.77 -2.72
N LEU A 208 -5.39 9.68 -3.16
CA LEU A 208 -5.13 9.13 -4.49
C LEU A 208 -5.69 10.08 -5.56
N GLY A 209 -4.79 10.66 -6.38
CA GLY A 209 -5.13 11.61 -7.45
C GLY A 209 -5.06 13.09 -7.07
N GLU A 210 -4.63 13.41 -5.85
CA GLU A 210 -4.36 14.79 -5.43
C GLU A 210 -3.15 15.34 -6.21
N GLN A 211 -3.43 16.18 -7.21
CA GLN A 211 -2.43 17.00 -7.89
C GLN A 211 -2.28 18.32 -7.14
N ASN A 212 -1.05 18.68 -6.74
CA ASN A 212 -0.78 20.01 -6.20
C ASN A 212 -1.00 21.09 -7.29
N PRO A 213 -1.46 22.29 -6.91
CA PRO A 213 -1.80 23.35 -7.88
C PRO A 213 -0.58 23.69 -8.76
N GLY A 214 -0.69 23.49 -10.07
CA GLY A 214 0.31 23.95 -11.05
C GLY A 214 0.95 22.88 -11.94
N ARG A 215 0.56 21.61 -11.84
CA ARG A 215 0.94 20.59 -12.83
C ARG A 215 -0.29 19.82 -13.30
N SER A 216 -0.51 19.82 -14.61
CA SER A 216 -1.53 19.02 -15.30
C SER A 216 -0.88 17.74 -15.83
N GLY A 217 -1.17 16.59 -15.21
CA GLY A 217 -0.74 15.25 -15.66
C GLY A 217 -0.98 14.19 -14.59
N PRO A 218 -1.04 12.88 -14.93
CA PRO A 218 -1.37 11.77 -14.00
C PRO A 218 -0.26 11.46 -12.98
N HIS A 219 0.42 12.48 -12.46
CA HIS A 219 1.52 12.34 -11.53
C HIS A 219 0.99 11.95 -10.15
N GLY A 220 1.21 10.70 -9.75
CA GLY A 220 0.85 10.18 -8.42
C GLY A 220 -0.24 9.11 -8.41
N LEU A 221 -0.72 8.70 -9.59
CA LEU A 221 -1.65 7.59 -9.79
C LEU A 221 -0.91 6.44 -10.46
N ALA A 222 -0.75 5.29 -9.78
CA ALA A 222 -0.07 4.15 -10.37
C ALA A 222 -0.79 2.82 -10.09
N ILE A 223 -0.81 1.97 -11.10
CA ILE A 223 -1.31 0.61 -10.98
C ILE A 223 -0.44 -0.13 -9.95
N GLY A 224 -1.10 -0.79 -9.00
CA GLY A 224 -0.46 -1.49 -7.88
C GLY A 224 -0.35 -0.69 -6.58
N ASP A 225 -0.72 0.59 -6.56
CA ASP A 225 -0.81 1.34 -5.30
C ASP A 225 -1.76 0.60 -4.32
N GLN A 226 -1.34 0.49 -3.06
CA GLN A 226 -2.18 -0.03 -1.97
C GLN A 226 -2.92 1.10 -1.29
N GLU A 227 -4.23 0.93 -1.09
CA GLU A 227 -5.16 1.99 -0.70
C GLU A 227 -5.96 1.64 0.55
N ILE A 228 -6.39 2.67 1.27
CA ILE A 228 -7.43 2.60 2.31
C ILE A 228 -8.44 3.73 2.10
N PHE A 229 -9.65 3.58 2.64
CA PHE A 229 -10.59 4.69 2.83
C PHE A 229 -10.12 5.68 3.92
#